data_AF-A0A0J9FBQ1-F1
#
_entry.id   AF-A0A0J9FBQ1-F1
#
_cell.length_a   1.000
_cell.length_b   1.000
_cell.length_c   1.000
_cell.angle_alpha   90.00
_cell.angle_beta   90.00
_cell.angle_gamma   90.00
#
_symmetry.space_group_name_H-M   'P 1'
#
loop_
_entity.id
_entity.type
_entity.pdbx_description
1 polymer ?
#
loop_
_entity_poly.entity_id
_entity_poly.type
_entity_poly.pdbx_seq_one_letter_code
_entity_poly.pdbx_strand_id
1 'polypeptide(L)'
;MQNDIHILVIRFKNEISLLEIPFFRGAILHALHGEANVLFHNHVDESSFRYSYPLIQYKRIQGKAAIVCLKEGTEAIGQFFSEGTFTFNLGNRYVKMELGSVLSRKCLVQTWNSMFKYRIRRWIPLNSENYQRYKAMEGISEKISFLESILIANLLSFSKGIGVYVEKEIQCKLTSLYDPFLVKNKGIKLMAFDIEFVTNMSLPDYIGIGKNASIGYGVVTHVRNETIMINK
;
A
#
# COMPACT_ATOMS: atom_id res chain seq x y z
N MET A 1 21.10 3.75 13.41
CA MET A 1 20.06 3.79 12.35
C MET A 1 18.80 3.15 12.91
N GLN A 2 17.64 3.80 12.80
CA GLN A 2 16.40 3.30 13.41
C GLN A 2 15.54 2.62 12.33
N ASN A 3 15.57 1.27 12.33
CA ASN A 3 14.75 0.43 11.44
C ASN A 3 13.35 0.17 12.03
N ASP A 4 13.11 0.61 13.26
CA ASP A 4 11.79 0.65 13.87
C ASP A 4 11.00 1.83 13.32
N ILE A 5 9.89 1.53 12.66
CA ILE A 5 8.96 2.55 12.17
C ILE A 5 7.67 2.54 12.97
N HIS A 6 7.15 3.72 13.25
CA HIS A 6 5.82 3.89 13.79
C HIS A 6 4.78 3.79 12.68
N ILE A 7 3.72 3.02 12.96
CA ILE A 7 2.63 2.78 12.03
C ILE A 7 1.33 2.98 12.76
N LEU A 8 0.44 3.76 12.14
CA LEU A 8 -0.91 3.96 12.61
C LEU A 8 -1.90 3.42 11.57
N VAL A 9 -2.78 2.53 11.98
CA VAL A 9 -3.87 2.02 11.15
C VAL A 9 -5.18 2.49 11.74
N ILE A 10 -5.81 3.42 11.04
CA ILE A 10 -7.13 3.95 11.37
C ILE A 10 -8.14 3.21 10.50
N ARG A 11 -9.16 2.64 11.11
CA ARG A 11 -10.29 2.03 10.40
C ARG A 11 -11.57 2.71 10.80
N PHE A 12 -12.37 3.06 9.81
CA PHE A 12 -13.72 3.54 10.00
C PHE A 12 -14.69 2.36 10.13
N LYS A 13 -15.87 2.59 10.68
CA LYS A 13 -16.95 1.59 10.64
C LYS A 13 -17.53 1.46 9.23
N ASN A 14 -17.47 2.54 8.45
CA ASN A 14 -18.11 2.68 7.15
C ASN A 14 -17.46 1.77 6.09
N GLU A 15 -18.31 1.07 5.35
CA GLU A 15 -17.90 0.31 4.18
C GLU A 15 -17.69 1.22 2.97
N ILE A 16 -16.66 0.87 2.19
CA ILE A 16 -16.38 1.48 0.90
C ILE A 16 -16.04 0.39 -0.11
N SER A 17 -16.39 0.63 -1.36
CA SER A 17 -15.93 -0.13 -2.51
C SER A 17 -14.50 0.25 -2.90
N LEU A 18 -13.88 -0.55 -3.77
CA LEU A 18 -12.56 -0.23 -4.31
C LEU A 18 -12.57 1.04 -5.18
N LEU A 19 -13.70 1.34 -5.83
CA LEU A 19 -13.89 2.54 -6.66
C LEU A 19 -14.02 3.81 -5.83
N GLU A 20 -14.40 3.68 -4.55
CA GLU A 20 -14.55 4.80 -3.62
C GLU A 20 -13.23 5.24 -2.97
N ILE A 21 -12.15 4.45 -3.04
CA ILE A 21 -10.87 4.79 -2.39
C ILE A 21 -10.30 6.13 -2.88
N PRO A 22 -10.28 6.46 -4.19
CA PRO A 22 -9.82 7.77 -4.65
C PRO A 22 -10.70 8.92 -4.15
N PHE A 23 -12.02 8.73 -4.07
CA PHE A 23 -12.95 9.73 -3.53
C PHE A 23 -12.75 9.92 -2.03
N PHE A 24 -12.53 8.82 -1.29
CA PHE A 24 -12.21 8.86 0.13
C PHE A 24 -10.92 9.65 0.41
N ARG A 25 -9.87 9.43 -0.38
CA ARG A 25 -8.67 10.27 -0.34
C ARG A 25 -8.99 11.74 -0.62
N GLY A 26 -9.76 12.01 -1.67
CA GLY A 26 -10.15 13.38 -2.04
C GLY A 26 -10.96 14.08 -0.95
N ALA A 27 -11.88 13.38 -0.30
CA ALA A 27 -12.71 13.90 0.78
C ALA A 27 -11.86 14.26 2.02
N ILE A 28 -10.86 13.45 2.37
CA ILE A 28 -9.93 13.77 3.46
C ILE A 28 -9.10 15.01 3.14
N LEU A 29 -8.62 15.13 1.90
CA LEU A 29 -7.88 16.32 1.46
C LEU A 29 -8.77 17.58 1.51
N HIS A 30 -10.03 17.47 1.10
CA HIS A 30 -10.99 18.57 1.16
C HIS A 30 -11.32 18.95 2.61
N ALA A 31 -11.45 17.98 3.51
CA ALA A 31 -11.73 18.22 4.93
C ALA A 31 -10.60 18.97 5.65
N LEU A 32 -9.39 19.00 5.07
CA LEU A 32 -8.24 19.76 5.55
C LEU A 32 -8.15 21.18 4.94
N HIS A 33 -9.20 21.65 4.26
CA HIS A 33 -9.35 23.03 3.75
C HIS A 33 -8.18 23.59 2.90
N GLY A 34 -7.38 22.73 2.26
CA GLY A 34 -6.23 23.16 1.48
C GLY A 34 -4.95 23.45 2.29
N GLU A 35 -4.99 23.31 3.62
CA GLU A 35 -3.82 23.35 4.51
C GLU A 35 -3.18 21.96 4.71
N ALA A 36 -3.65 20.97 3.95
CA ALA A 36 -3.18 19.60 4.05
C ALA A 36 -1.67 19.53 3.80
N ASN A 37 -0.92 19.03 4.78
CA ASN A 37 0.51 18.72 4.62
C ASN A 37 0.76 17.90 3.34
N VAL A 38 1.89 18.13 2.66
CA VAL A 38 2.34 17.39 1.45
C VAL A 38 2.21 15.87 1.60
N LEU A 39 2.30 15.32 2.82
CA LEU A 39 2.13 13.90 3.08
C LEU A 39 0.73 13.34 2.73
N PHE A 40 -0.32 14.15 2.77
CA PHE A 40 -1.68 13.72 2.44
C PHE A 40 -1.91 13.56 0.93
N HIS A 41 -1.23 14.38 0.12
CA HIS A 41 -1.40 14.41 -1.32
C HIS A 41 -0.19 13.88 -2.11
N ASN A 42 1.00 13.79 -1.52
CA ASN A 42 2.25 13.29 -2.10
C ASN A 42 2.58 13.89 -3.50
N HIS A 43 2.12 15.12 -3.73
CA HIS A 43 2.40 15.97 -4.89
C HIS A 43 2.89 17.31 -4.35
N VAL A 44 3.87 17.95 -5.00
CA VAL A 44 4.28 19.31 -4.60
C VAL A 44 3.51 20.34 -5.42
N ASP A 45 3.24 20.04 -6.70
CA ASP A 45 2.37 20.80 -7.61
C ASP A 45 1.75 19.87 -8.69
N GLU A 46 0.78 20.36 -9.48
CA GLU A 46 0.14 19.63 -10.59
C GLU A 46 1.14 19.09 -11.65
N SER A 47 2.35 19.65 -11.68
CA SER A 47 3.41 19.35 -12.66
C SER A 47 4.64 18.65 -12.07
N SER A 48 4.78 18.53 -10.74
CA SER A 48 5.95 17.92 -10.10
C SER A 48 5.56 16.77 -9.16
N PHE A 49 5.85 15.55 -9.60
CA PHE A 49 5.72 14.36 -8.75
C PHE A 49 6.89 14.34 -7.77
N ARG A 50 6.60 14.34 -6.47
CA ARG A 50 7.58 13.90 -5.49
C ARG A 50 7.77 12.39 -5.72
N TYR A 51 8.96 11.98 -6.13
CA TYR A 51 9.34 10.57 -6.24
C TYR A 51 9.57 9.95 -4.84
N SER A 52 8.67 10.21 -3.90
CA SER A 52 8.70 9.63 -2.55
C SER A 52 7.56 8.64 -2.36
N TYR A 53 7.85 7.61 -1.59
CA TYR A 53 6.85 6.66 -1.15
C TYR A 53 5.78 7.35 -0.27
N PRO A 54 4.48 7.07 -0.46
CA PRO A 54 3.43 7.75 0.29
C PRO A 54 3.38 7.27 1.74
N LEU A 55 3.58 8.19 2.68
CA LEU A 55 3.54 7.92 4.11
C LEU A 55 2.13 7.94 4.71
N ILE A 56 1.15 8.51 3.99
CA ILE A 56 -0.29 8.39 4.29
C ILE A 56 -0.94 7.68 3.10
N GLN A 57 -1.65 6.60 3.38
CA GLN A 57 -2.24 5.74 2.36
C GLN A 57 -3.69 5.41 2.68
N TYR A 58 -4.53 5.44 1.66
CA TYR A 58 -5.96 5.23 1.76
C TYR A 58 -6.31 3.85 1.24
N LYS A 59 -7.00 3.05 2.05
CA LYS A 59 -7.20 1.62 1.82
C LYS A 59 -8.64 1.21 2.08
N ARG A 60 -8.95 0.01 1.61
CA ARG A 60 -10.13 -0.77 2.02
C ARG A 60 -9.64 -2.00 2.78
N ILE A 61 -9.90 -2.07 4.08
CA ILE A 61 -9.49 -3.20 4.93
C ILE A 61 -10.76 -3.92 5.41
N GLN A 62 -10.94 -5.16 4.94
CA GLN A 62 -12.13 -6.00 5.19
C GLN A 62 -13.43 -5.22 4.95
N GLY A 63 -13.58 -4.63 3.76
CA GLY A 63 -14.79 -3.85 3.42
C GLY A 63 -14.78 -2.39 3.85
N LYS A 64 -14.03 -2.05 4.89
CA LYS A 64 -14.12 -0.74 5.54
C LYS A 64 -13.07 0.25 5.07
N ALA A 65 -13.42 1.54 5.09
CA ALA A 65 -12.48 2.61 4.84
C ALA A 65 -11.37 2.60 5.89
N ALA A 66 -10.13 2.78 5.45
CA ALA A 66 -8.99 2.81 6.34
C ALA A 66 -7.90 3.75 5.85
N ILE A 67 -7.16 4.31 6.80
CA ILE A 67 -5.97 5.11 6.57
C ILE A 67 -4.79 4.40 7.23
N VAL A 68 -3.72 4.21 6.48
CA VAL A 68 -2.46 3.64 6.97
C VAL A 68 -1.42 4.74 6.90
N CYS A 69 -0.92 5.12 8.07
CA CYS A 69 0.11 6.14 8.22
C CYS A 69 1.42 5.50 8.68
N LEU A 70 2.53 6.03 8.17
CA LEU A 70 3.89 5.56 8.43
C LEU A 70 4.75 6.76 8.82
N LYS A 71 5.65 6.57 9.80
CA LYS A 71 6.61 7.61 10.24
C LYS A 71 5.95 8.98 10.43
N GLU A 72 6.42 10.01 9.74
CA GLU A 72 5.93 11.40 9.84
C GLU A 72 4.44 11.51 9.48
N GLY A 73 3.93 10.57 8.67
CA GLY A 73 2.49 10.48 8.38
C GLY A 73 1.63 10.17 9.62
N THR A 74 2.19 9.53 10.64
CA THR A 74 1.47 9.23 11.90
C THR A 74 1.26 10.47 12.77
N GLU A 75 2.10 11.48 12.62
CA GLU A 75 1.96 12.78 13.30
C GLU A 75 1.02 13.68 12.49
N ALA A 76 1.23 13.76 11.18
CA ALA A 76 0.45 14.61 10.29
C ALA A 76 -1.06 14.29 10.31
N ILE A 77 -1.44 13.02 10.50
CA ILE A 77 -2.86 12.62 10.54
C ILE A 77 -3.61 13.20 11.75
N GLY A 78 -2.92 13.65 12.80
CA GLY A 78 -3.53 14.30 13.96
C GLY A 78 -4.32 15.56 13.58
N GLN A 79 -3.79 16.35 12.65
CA GLN A 79 -4.45 17.56 12.14
C GLN A 79 -5.86 17.25 11.59
N PHE A 80 -5.97 16.18 10.81
CA PHE A 80 -7.24 15.76 10.22
C PHE A 80 -8.30 15.44 11.29
N PHE A 81 -7.93 14.82 12.41
CA PHE A 81 -8.89 14.50 13.47
C PHE A 81 -9.29 15.71 14.33
N SER A 82 -8.43 16.73 14.43
CA SER A 82 -8.71 17.93 15.20
C SER A 82 -9.59 18.93 14.44
N GLU A 83 -9.38 19.05 13.13
CA GLU A 83 -9.94 20.15 12.31
C GLU A 83 -10.93 19.66 11.24
N GLY A 84 -10.90 18.38 10.90
CA GLY A 84 -11.64 17.83 9.78
C GLY A 84 -13.13 17.66 10.03
N THR A 85 -13.93 17.89 8.99
CA THR A 85 -15.33 17.44 8.98
C THR A 85 -15.38 15.95 8.63
N PHE A 86 -16.25 15.19 9.30
CA PHE A 86 -16.40 13.75 9.05
C PHE A 86 -17.52 13.43 8.06
N THR A 87 -18.00 14.39 7.29
CA THR A 87 -19.02 14.14 6.26
C THR A 87 -18.35 14.16 4.89
N PHE A 88 -18.21 12.99 4.28
CA PHE A 88 -17.44 12.81 3.04
C PHE A 88 -18.33 12.60 1.85
N ASN A 89 -17.99 13.23 0.73
CA ASN A 89 -18.52 12.88 -0.58
C ASN A 89 -17.69 11.72 -1.17
N LEU A 90 -18.30 10.53 -1.26
CA LEU A 90 -17.71 9.34 -1.84
C LEU A 90 -18.26 9.11 -3.26
N GLY A 91 -18.08 10.11 -4.12
CA GLY A 91 -18.56 10.11 -5.50
C GLY A 91 -20.04 10.46 -5.59
N ASN A 92 -20.91 9.45 -5.46
CA ASN A 92 -22.36 9.61 -5.64
C ASN A 92 -23.14 9.69 -4.32
N ARG A 93 -22.45 9.67 -3.18
CA ARG A 93 -23.09 9.68 -1.86
C ARG A 93 -22.31 10.50 -0.85
N TYR A 94 -23.05 11.19 0.01
CA TYR A 94 -22.52 11.83 1.20
C TYR A 94 -22.66 10.89 2.39
N VAL A 95 -21.59 10.74 3.16
CA VAL A 95 -21.51 9.77 4.25
C VAL A 95 -20.89 10.41 5.47
N LYS A 96 -21.59 10.33 6.61
CA LYS A 96 -20.97 10.60 7.91
C LYS A 96 -20.05 9.43 8.27
N MET A 97 -18.77 9.73 8.39
CA MET A 97 -17.72 8.78 8.72
C MET A 97 -17.62 8.61 10.23
N GLU A 98 -17.63 7.37 10.68
CA GLU A 98 -17.48 7.01 12.09
C GLU A 98 -16.17 6.25 12.29
N LEU A 99 -15.40 6.70 13.28
CA LEU A 99 -14.20 5.99 13.68
C LEU A 99 -14.59 4.62 14.27
N GLY A 100 -13.91 3.57 13.81
CA GLY A 100 -14.08 2.22 14.31
C GLY A 100 -12.95 1.82 15.26
N SER A 101 -11.71 1.88 14.77
CA SER A 101 -10.53 1.51 15.56
C SER A 101 -9.30 2.30 15.13
N VAL A 102 -8.41 2.57 16.07
CA VAL A 102 -7.09 3.14 15.83
C VAL A 102 -6.05 2.21 16.43
N LEU A 103 -5.17 1.65 15.61
CA LEU A 103 -4.11 0.75 16.02
C LEU A 103 -2.77 1.41 15.78
N SER A 104 -2.02 1.66 16.85
CA SER A 104 -0.65 2.16 16.79
C SER A 104 0.31 1.03 17.11
N ARG A 105 1.35 0.85 16.30
CA ARG A 105 2.40 -0.15 16.55
C ARG A 105 3.75 0.34 16.04
N LYS A 106 4.81 -0.11 16.70
CA LYS A 106 6.16 -0.10 16.13
C LYS A 106 6.36 -1.37 15.32
N CYS A 107 6.98 -1.24 14.16
CA CYS A 107 7.32 -2.37 13.30
C CYS A 107 8.80 -2.26 12.92
N LEU A 108 9.54 -3.33 13.16
CA LEU A 108 10.90 -3.45 12.67
C LEU A 108 10.86 -3.84 11.19
N VAL A 109 11.46 -3.01 10.33
CA VAL A 109 11.58 -3.27 8.89
C VAL A 109 13.04 -3.49 8.56
N GLN A 110 13.40 -4.74 8.27
CA GLN A 110 14.74 -5.16 7.90
C GLN A 110 14.74 -6.51 7.18
N THR A 111 15.91 -6.91 6.69
CA THR A 111 16.17 -8.28 6.19
C THR A 111 16.61 -9.21 7.33
N TRP A 112 16.20 -10.48 7.22
CA TRP A 112 16.41 -11.52 8.22
C TRP A 112 17.08 -12.75 7.59
N ASN A 113 17.47 -13.71 8.44
CA ASN A 113 17.91 -15.03 7.97
C ASN A 113 16.71 -15.99 7.74
N SER A 114 15.50 -15.59 8.17
CA SER A 114 14.25 -16.34 7.96
C SER A 114 13.43 -15.73 6.82
N MET A 115 12.61 -16.55 6.18
CA MET A 115 11.65 -16.13 5.16
C MET A 115 10.26 -15.96 5.77
N PHE A 116 9.55 -14.90 5.38
CA PHE A 116 8.18 -14.61 5.78
C PHE A 116 7.25 -14.71 4.57
N LYS A 117 6.04 -15.23 4.77
CA LYS A 117 5.04 -15.37 3.71
C LYS A 117 4.04 -14.20 3.73
N TYR A 118 3.85 -13.58 2.57
CA TYR A 118 2.95 -12.47 2.36
C TYR A 118 2.08 -12.66 1.14
N ARG A 119 1.02 -11.87 1.09
CA ARG A 119 0.15 -11.69 -0.07
C ARG A 119 0.12 -10.22 -0.45
N ILE A 120 0.11 -9.94 -1.74
CA ILE A 120 -0.16 -8.60 -2.28
C ILE A 120 -1.44 -8.66 -3.12
N ARG A 121 -2.36 -7.73 -2.86
CA ARG A 121 -3.58 -7.57 -3.66
C ARG A 121 -3.51 -6.32 -4.54
N ARG A 122 -4.00 -6.44 -5.77
CA ARG A 122 -4.05 -5.39 -6.81
C ARG A 122 -2.69 -4.72 -6.99
N TRP A 123 -1.63 -5.51 -7.04
CA TRP A 123 -0.27 -5.02 -7.28
C TRP A 123 -0.12 -4.54 -8.71
N ILE A 124 0.42 -3.35 -8.93
CA ILE A 124 0.70 -2.80 -10.27
C ILE A 124 2.23 -2.71 -10.42
N PRO A 125 2.89 -3.76 -10.93
CA PRO A 125 4.35 -3.80 -11.08
C PRO A 125 4.87 -3.13 -12.36
N LEU A 126 4.05 -3.09 -13.41
CA LEU A 126 4.54 -2.78 -14.75
C LEU A 126 4.39 -1.29 -15.06
N ASN A 127 5.50 -0.65 -15.42
CA ASN A 127 5.48 0.60 -16.18
C ASN A 127 5.25 0.30 -17.67
N SER A 128 5.19 1.33 -18.52
CA SER A 128 4.90 1.16 -19.95
C SER A 128 5.90 0.25 -20.67
N GLU A 129 7.20 0.37 -20.35
CA GLU A 129 8.27 -0.44 -20.94
C GLU A 129 8.21 -1.90 -20.45
N ASN A 130 8.14 -2.09 -19.12
CA ASN A 130 8.04 -3.40 -18.50
C ASN A 130 6.77 -4.15 -18.91
N TYR A 131 5.69 -3.42 -19.23
CA TYR A 131 4.48 -4.02 -19.77
C TYR A 131 4.71 -4.64 -21.16
N GLN A 132 5.42 -3.96 -22.05
CA GLN A 132 5.76 -4.51 -23.36
C GLN A 132 6.69 -5.73 -23.22
N ARG A 133 7.70 -5.61 -22.35
CA ARG A 133 8.62 -6.73 -22.04
C ARG A 133 7.86 -7.94 -21.51
N TYR A 134 6.99 -7.76 -20.50
CA TYR A 134 6.18 -8.84 -19.94
C TYR A 134 5.29 -9.52 -20.99
N LYS A 135 4.72 -8.73 -21.92
CA LYS A 135 3.88 -9.27 -23.00
C LYS A 135 4.65 -10.07 -24.04
N ALA A 136 5.88 -9.67 -24.33
CA ALA A 136 6.73 -10.37 -25.30
C ALA A 136 7.29 -11.70 -24.75
N MET A 137 7.30 -11.89 -23.43
CA MET A 137 7.72 -13.16 -22.81
C MET A 137 6.68 -14.25 -23.06
N GLU A 138 7.13 -15.42 -23.49
CA GLU A 138 6.27 -16.61 -23.66
C GLU A 138 6.37 -17.52 -22.42
N GLY A 139 7.58 -17.67 -21.88
CA GLY A 139 7.86 -18.57 -20.77
C GLY A 139 7.25 -18.11 -19.44
N ILE A 140 6.50 -19.00 -18.79
CA ILE A 140 5.94 -18.74 -17.45
C ILE A 140 7.06 -18.51 -16.42
N SER A 141 8.12 -19.31 -16.47
CA SER A 141 9.27 -19.16 -15.57
C SER A 141 9.99 -17.82 -15.77
N GLU A 142 10.09 -17.33 -17.00
CA GLU A 142 10.70 -16.03 -17.30
C GLU A 142 9.85 -14.88 -16.75
N LYS A 143 8.53 -14.95 -16.96
CA LYS A 143 7.57 -13.98 -16.38
C LYS A 143 7.64 -13.93 -14.86
N ILE A 144 7.73 -15.09 -14.21
CA ILE A 144 7.85 -15.17 -12.75
C ILE A 144 9.15 -14.49 -12.30
N SER A 145 10.30 -14.87 -12.86
CA SER A 145 11.59 -14.25 -12.52
C SER A 145 11.60 -12.74 -12.76
N PHE A 146 10.95 -12.28 -13.84
CA PHE A 146 10.83 -10.86 -14.12
C PHE A 146 9.99 -10.13 -13.06
N LEU A 147 8.83 -10.69 -12.68
CA LEU A 147 8.00 -10.14 -11.62
C LEU A 147 8.72 -10.16 -10.25
N GLU A 148 9.46 -11.22 -9.92
CA GLU A 148 10.29 -11.30 -8.71
C GLU A 148 11.31 -10.15 -8.67
N SER A 149 11.98 -9.86 -9.79
CA SER A 149 12.93 -8.76 -9.88
C SER A 149 12.27 -7.39 -9.64
N ILE A 150 11.07 -7.18 -10.18
CA ILE A 150 10.29 -5.95 -9.96
C ILE A 150 9.82 -5.86 -8.50
N LEU A 151 9.44 -6.98 -7.90
CA LEU A 151 9.04 -7.00 -6.49
C LEU A 151 10.20 -6.60 -5.59
N ILE A 152 11.40 -7.15 -5.80
CA ILE A 152 12.62 -6.76 -5.08
C ILE A 152 12.87 -5.25 -5.24
N ALA A 153 12.80 -4.72 -6.46
CA ALA A 153 12.97 -3.29 -6.70
C ALA A 153 11.91 -2.43 -5.97
N ASN A 154 10.66 -2.89 -5.92
CA ASN A 154 9.59 -2.20 -5.19
C ASN A 154 9.81 -2.25 -3.66
N LEU A 155 10.33 -3.35 -3.11
CA LEU A 155 10.67 -3.47 -1.69
C LEU A 155 11.84 -2.56 -1.30
N LEU A 156 12.84 -2.42 -2.18
CA LEU A 156 13.92 -1.44 -2.02
C LEU A 156 13.39 -0.01 -2.08
N SER A 157 12.49 0.29 -3.03
CA SER A 157 11.84 1.60 -3.15
C SER A 157 11.03 1.95 -1.91
N PHE A 158 10.28 0.97 -1.36
CA PHE A 158 9.58 1.11 -0.08
C PHE A 158 10.55 1.45 1.05
N SER A 159 11.61 0.65 1.24
CA SER A 159 12.62 0.83 2.29
C SER A 159 13.25 2.22 2.24
N LYS A 160 13.71 2.62 1.05
CA LYS A 160 14.26 3.97 0.82
C LYS A 160 13.23 5.05 1.14
N GLY A 161 11.98 4.85 0.72
CA GLY A 161 10.88 5.78 0.92
C GLY A 161 10.48 6.00 2.37
N ILE A 162 10.69 5.00 3.24
CA ILE A 162 10.54 5.12 4.68
C ILE A 162 11.88 5.38 5.38
N GLY A 163 12.97 5.69 4.68
CA GLY A 163 14.28 5.95 5.29
C GLY A 163 14.85 4.80 6.11
N VAL A 164 14.60 3.55 5.68
CA VAL A 164 15.17 2.33 6.25
C VAL A 164 16.30 1.84 5.35
N TYR A 165 17.43 1.50 5.96
CA TYR A 165 18.58 0.92 5.26
C TYR A 165 18.46 -0.61 5.23
N VAL A 166 18.67 -1.19 4.05
CA VAL A 166 18.63 -2.64 3.83
C VAL A 166 20.05 -3.16 3.81
N GLU A 167 20.44 -3.90 4.84
CA GLU A 167 21.83 -4.34 5.05
C GLU A 167 22.23 -5.57 4.21
N LYS A 168 21.27 -6.49 4.01
CA LYS A 168 21.47 -7.74 3.26
C LYS A 168 20.62 -7.74 2.00
N GLU A 169 21.05 -8.52 1.01
CA GLU A 169 20.26 -8.75 -0.20
C GLU A 169 18.84 -9.23 0.13
N ILE A 170 17.84 -8.64 -0.53
CA ILE A 170 16.45 -9.06 -0.41
C ILE A 170 16.26 -10.29 -1.26
N GLN A 171 15.99 -11.40 -0.60
CA GLN A 171 15.54 -12.64 -1.24
C GLN A 171 14.02 -12.56 -1.36
N CYS A 172 13.50 -12.84 -2.55
CA CYS A 172 12.07 -12.82 -2.82
C CYS A 172 11.72 -13.91 -3.83
N LYS A 173 10.69 -14.70 -3.53
CA LYS A 173 10.16 -15.72 -4.43
C LYS A 173 8.66 -15.72 -4.47
N LEU A 174 8.09 -15.71 -5.66
CA LEU A 174 6.66 -15.85 -5.86
C LEU A 174 6.26 -17.30 -5.54
N THR A 175 5.23 -17.47 -4.72
CA THR A 175 4.66 -18.78 -4.36
C THR A 175 3.30 -18.99 -5.01
N SER A 176 2.63 -17.92 -5.43
CA SER A 176 1.41 -17.99 -6.24
C SER A 176 1.29 -16.73 -7.09
N LEU A 177 0.88 -16.91 -8.34
CA LEU A 177 0.58 -15.84 -9.29
C LEU A 177 -0.81 -16.11 -9.85
N TYR A 178 -1.76 -15.22 -9.57
CA TYR A 178 -3.12 -15.31 -10.10
C TYR A 178 -3.18 -14.65 -11.48
N ASP A 179 -4.24 -14.94 -12.24
CA ASP A 179 -4.43 -14.33 -13.57
C ASP A 179 -4.41 -12.80 -13.49
N PRO A 180 -3.65 -12.12 -14.36
CA PRO A 180 -3.59 -10.68 -14.37
C PRO A 180 -4.93 -10.08 -14.80
N PHE A 181 -5.28 -8.94 -14.22
CA PHE A 181 -6.50 -8.21 -14.55
C PHE A 181 -6.19 -6.74 -14.81
N LEU A 182 -7.08 -6.06 -15.54
CA LEU A 182 -6.94 -4.65 -15.84
C LEU A 182 -7.62 -3.78 -14.78
N VAL A 183 -6.93 -2.72 -14.37
CA VAL A 183 -7.47 -1.68 -13.48
C VAL A 183 -7.35 -0.33 -14.18
N LYS A 184 -8.33 0.55 -13.96
CA LYS A 184 -8.33 1.90 -14.53
C LYS A 184 -7.88 2.89 -13.47
N ASN A 185 -6.90 3.72 -13.80
CA ASN A 185 -6.54 4.88 -12.99
C ASN A 185 -6.34 6.10 -13.90
N LYS A 186 -7.05 7.20 -13.63
CA LYS A 186 -7.02 8.45 -14.43
C LYS A 186 -7.12 8.21 -15.95
N GLY A 187 -8.05 7.36 -16.39
CA GLY A 187 -8.23 7.04 -17.81
C GLY A 187 -7.31 5.94 -18.37
N ILE A 188 -6.18 5.65 -17.70
CA ILE A 188 -5.18 4.69 -18.15
C ILE A 188 -5.51 3.28 -17.64
N LYS A 189 -5.49 2.28 -18.53
CA LYS A 189 -5.59 0.86 -18.17
C LYS A 189 -4.21 0.35 -17.75
N LEU A 190 -4.12 -0.20 -16.55
CA LEU A 190 -2.90 -0.76 -15.97
C LEU A 190 -3.14 -2.25 -15.69
N MET A 191 -2.12 -3.08 -15.93
CA MET A 191 -2.15 -4.49 -15.57
C MET A 191 -1.82 -4.66 -14.09
N ALA A 192 -2.70 -5.34 -13.37
CA ALA A 192 -2.58 -5.62 -11.96
C ALA A 192 -2.56 -7.14 -11.70
N PHE A 193 -1.94 -7.51 -10.59
CA PHE A 193 -1.74 -8.89 -10.17
C PHE A 193 -2.15 -9.04 -8.71
N ASP A 194 -2.74 -10.18 -8.40
CA ASP A 194 -2.74 -10.69 -7.04
C ASP A 194 -1.63 -11.75 -6.96
N ILE A 195 -0.84 -11.73 -5.89
CA ILE A 195 0.28 -12.66 -5.70
C ILE A 195 0.43 -13.10 -4.24
N GLU A 196 1.00 -14.28 -4.04
CA GLU A 196 1.64 -14.67 -2.78
C GLU A 196 3.13 -14.85 -2.99
N PHE A 197 3.93 -14.47 -2.00
CA PHE A 197 5.38 -14.53 -2.10
C PHE A 197 6.00 -14.75 -0.73
N VAL A 198 7.21 -15.26 -0.74
CA VAL A 198 8.08 -15.30 0.44
C VAL A 198 9.21 -14.30 0.26
N THR A 199 9.59 -13.62 1.33
CA THR A 199 10.79 -12.76 1.34
C THR A 199 11.49 -12.81 2.68
N ASN A 200 12.80 -12.59 2.69
CA ASN A 200 13.56 -12.42 3.92
C ASN A 200 13.37 -11.04 4.56
N MET A 201 12.55 -10.16 3.96
CA MET A 201 12.27 -8.83 4.49
C MET A 201 10.98 -8.83 5.34
N SER A 202 11.07 -8.22 6.52
CA SER A 202 9.89 -7.95 7.37
C SER A 202 9.09 -6.77 6.82
N LEU A 203 7.78 -6.96 6.62
CA LEU A 203 6.88 -5.97 6.05
C LEU A 203 5.68 -5.75 6.96
N PRO A 204 5.31 -4.50 7.25
CA PRO A 204 4.08 -4.24 7.99
C PRO A 204 2.83 -4.55 7.16
N ASP A 205 1.78 -5.07 7.80
CA ASP A 205 0.49 -5.20 7.12
C ASP A 205 -0.05 -3.85 6.64
N TYR A 206 -0.79 -3.92 5.54
CA TYR A 206 -1.59 -2.89 4.89
C TYR A 206 -0.81 -1.79 4.17
N ILE A 207 0.52 -1.85 4.13
CA ILE A 207 1.31 -0.96 3.26
C ILE A 207 1.02 -1.26 1.78
N GLY A 208 1.20 -0.27 0.92
CA GLY A 208 1.15 -0.44 -0.54
C GLY A 208 2.53 -0.68 -1.13
N ILE A 209 2.66 -1.59 -2.10
CA ILE A 209 3.89 -1.86 -2.84
C ILE A 209 3.63 -1.65 -4.35
N GLY A 210 4.60 -1.08 -5.06
CA GLY A 210 4.46 -0.75 -6.48
C GLY A 210 3.65 0.52 -6.75
N LYS A 211 3.13 0.65 -7.97
CA LYS A 211 2.48 1.89 -8.43
C LYS A 211 1.14 2.12 -7.73
N ASN A 212 0.83 3.38 -7.44
CA ASN A 212 -0.41 3.84 -6.79
C ASN A 212 -0.61 3.31 -5.37
N ALA A 213 0.48 3.05 -4.64
CA ALA A 213 0.45 2.60 -3.24
C ALA A 213 -0.41 3.50 -2.32
N SER A 214 -0.54 4.80 -2.61
CA SER A 214 -1.37 5.73 -1.83
C SER A 214 -2.87 5.47 -1.90
N ILE A 215 -3.38 4.78 -2.93
CA ILE A 215 -4.83 4.64 -3.19
C ILE A 215 -5.26 3.18 -3.37
N GLY A 216 -4.91 2.34 -2.40
CA GLY A 216 -5.47 0.99 -2.29
C GLY A 216 -4.90 -0.06 -3.24
N TYR A 217 -3.82 0.23 -3.95
CA TYR A 217 -3.10 -0.75 -4.78
C TYR A 217 -1.90 -1.35 -4.05
N GLY A 218 -1.55 -2.57 -4.43
CA GLY A 218 -0.40 -3.31 -3.91
C GLY A 218 -0.45 -3.55 -2.41
N VAL A 219 -1.64 -3.78 -1.84
CA VAL A 219 -1.81 -3.89 -0.38
C VAL A 219 -1.21 -5.20 0.10
N VAL A 220 -0.21 -5.11 0.98
CA VAL A 220 0.49 -6.26 1.57
C VAL A 220 -0.22 -6.72 2.83
N THR A 221 -0.33 -8.02 3.03
CA THR A 221 -0.72 -8.63 4.31
C THR A 221 0.09 -9.90 4.53
N HIS A 222 0.43 -10.21 5.78
CA HIS A 222 0.94 -11.54 6.14
C HIS A 222 -0.07 -12.62 5.73
N VAL A 223 0.44 -13.72 5.18
CA VAL A 223 -0.35 -14.95 5.07
C VAL A 223 -0.19 -15.67 6.39
N ARG A 224 -1.24 -15.68 7.21
CA ARG A 224 -1.24 -16.48 8.44
C ARG A 224 -1.22 -17.95 8.02
N ASN A 225 -0.29 -18.73 8.56
CA ASN A 225 -0.42 -20.19 8.49
C ASN A 225 -1.65 -20.57 9.33
N GLU A 226 -2.61 -21.29 8.77
CA GLU A 226 -3.79 -21.80 9.47
C GLU A 226 -3.47 -22.96 10.44
N THR A 227 -2.22 -23.12 10.87
CA THR A 227 -1.81 -24.22 11.75
C THR A 227 -1.59 -23.71 13.17
N ILE A 228 -2.27 -24.37 14.11
CA ILE A 228 -2.36 -24.15 15.57
C ILE A 228 -3.50 -23.20 16.00
N MET A 229 -4.74 -23.61 15.71
CA MET A 229 -5.83 -23.56 16.69
C MET A 229 -6.43 -24.98 16.78
N ILE A 230 -5.60 -25.94 17.18
CA ILE A 230 -6.06 -27.19 17.79
C ILE A 230 -5.44 -27.20 19.19
N ASN A 231 -6.32 -27.21 20.19
CA ASN A 231 -6.09 -27.42 21.63
C ASN A 231 -5.40 -26.30 22.42
N LYS A 232 -6.23 -25.48 23.08
CA LYS A 232 -6.38 -25.51 24.55
C LYS A 232 -7.69 -24.85 24.97
#